data_AF-A0A2N3LD85-F1
#
_entry.id   AF-A0A2N3LD85-F1
#
_cell.length_a   1.000
_cell.length_b   1.000
_cell.length_c   1.000
_cell.angle_alpha   90.00
_cell.angle_beta   90.00
_cell.angle_gamma   90.00
#
_symmetry.space_group_name_H-M   'P 1'
#
loop_
_entity.id
_entity.type
_entity.pdbx_description
1 polymer ?
#
loop_
_entity_poly.entity_id
_entity_poly.type
_entity_poly.pdbx_seq_one_letter_code
_entity_poly.pdbx_strand_id
1 'polypeptide(L)'
;MEVNFKRNVKHDSEEFARQLKDQEKGMNELTVDEYLKNREKYIEQGRAIEGNAAQQAAREEAYVQKINELQREGLTLSKAKKIAKEWLNTQAALHNPDQIAGGKAEVIGGLGDKRINSSIGSQWRYRIDIVDEQIKELAKSMTPEQLKNTYLNVKLTH
;
A
#
# COMPACT_ATOMS: atom_id res chain seq x y z
N MET A 1 -2.71 -1.68 18.49
CA MET A 1 -3.42 -2.87 17.94
C MET A 1 -2.43 -3.73 17.16
N GLU A 2 -2.52 -5.06 17.21
CA GLU A 2 -1.65 -5.94 16.42
C GLU A 2 -2.47 -6.78 15.42
N VAL A 3 -2.01 -6.90 14.18
CA VAL A 3 -2.63 -7.69 13.11
C VAL A 3 -1.58 -8.59 12.46
N ASN A 4 -1.82 -9.90 12.46
CA ASN A 4 -0.87 -10.89 11.93
C ASN A 4 -1.20 -11.30 10.48
N PHE A 5 -0.21 -11.22 9.60
CA PHE A 5 -0.24 -11.64 8.21
C PHE A 5 0.50 -12.97 8.03
N LYS A 6 0.17 -13.71 6.98
CA LYS A 6 0.84 -14.96 6.63
C LYS A 6 1.62 -14.75 5.34
N ARG A 7 2.94 -14.95 5.40
CA ARG A 7 3.78 -14.97 4.21
C ARG A 7 3.68 -16.33 3.51
N ASN A 8 3.51 -16.31 2.19
CA ASN A 8 3.69 -17.51 1.39
C ASN A 8 5.19 -17.83 1.28
N VAL A 9 5.61 -19.07 1.55
CA VAL A 9 7.02 -19.50 1.49
C VAL A 9 7.67 -19.26 0.12
N LYS A 10 6.88 -19.19 -0.96
CA LYS A 10 7.35 -18.86 -2.33
C LYS A 10 7.59 -17.37 -2.56
N HIS A 11 7.14 -16.51 -1.65
CA HIS A 11 7.41 -15.08 -1.72
C HIS A 11 8.76 -14.79 -1.09
N ASP A 12 9.47 -13.84 -1.70
CA ASP A 12 10.66 -13.27 -1.11
C ASP A 12 10.34 -12.70 0.29
N SER A 13 11.17 -13.05 1.26
CA SER A 13 10.89 -12.73 2.67
C SER A 13 11.13 -11.26 2.98
N GLU A 14 12.18 -10.68 2.40
CA GLU A 14 12.55 -9.28 2.64
C GLU A 14 11.57 -8.34 1.95
N GLU A 15 11.16 -8.65 0.72
CA GLU A 15 10.16 -7.87 -0.01
C GLU A 15 8.78 -7.97 0.63
N PHE A 16 8.39 -9.14 1.15
CA PHE A 16 7.16 -9.27 1.91
C PHE A 16 7.20 -8.42 3.19
N ALA A 17 8.29 -8.50 3.95
CA ALA A 17 8.48 -7.73 5.16
C ALA A 17 8.48 -6.21 4.88
N ARG A 18 9.15 -5.78 3.81
CA ARG A 18 9.19 -4.38 3.37
C ARG A 18 7.78 -3.88 3.02
N GLN A 19 7.07 -4.58 2.14
CA GLN A 19 5.71 -4.17 1.75
C GLN A 19 4.78 -4.15 2.96
N LEU A 20 4.86 -5.14 3.87
CA LEU A 20 4.05 -5.14 5.08
C LEU A 20 4.41 -3.98 6.02
N LYS A 21 5.69 -3.64 6.14
CA LYS A 21 6.14 -2.49 6.93
C LYS A 21 5.65 -1.17 6.34
N ASP A 22 5.63 -1.06 5.02
CA ASP A 22 5.09 0.11 4.33
C ASP A 22 3.57 0.25 4.56
N GLN A 23 2.83 -0.86 4.61
CA GLN A 23 1.41 -0.86 5.01
C GLN A 23 1.24 -0.36 6.44
N GLU A 24 2.03 -0.88 7.39
CA GLU A 24 1.98 -0.46 8.79
C GLU A 24 2.27 1.04 8.93
N LYS A 25 3.34 1.50 8.28
CA LYS A 25 3.73 2.91 8.28
C LYS A 25 2.59 3.77 7.74
N GLY A 26 2.06 3.43 6.57
CA GLY A 26 0.99 4.20 5.95
C GLY A 26 -0.28 4.23 6.81
N MET A 27 -0.63 3.13 7.47
CA MET A 27 -1.75 3.13 8.42
C MET A 27 -1.51 4.11 9.57
N ASN A 28 -0.31 4.14 10.12
CA ASN A 28 0.04 5.00 11.26
C ASN A 28 0.24 6.48 10.87
N GLU A 29 0.24 6.81 9.58
CA GLU A 29 0.16 8.18 9.06
C GLU A 29 -1.28 8.69 8.94
N LEU A 30 -2.28 7.81 9.10
CA LEU A 30 -3.68 8.21 9.12
C LEU A 30 -4.10 8.64 10.52
N THR A 31 -4.89 9.71 10.57
CA THR A 31 -5.69 10.05 11.75
C THR A 31 -6.91 9.13 11.86
N VAL A 32 -7.52 9.05 13.05
CA VAL A 32 -8.77 8.30 13.25
C VAL A 32 -9.87 8.81 12.31
N ASP A 33 -9.99 10.14 12.15
CA ASP A 33 -10.95 10.77 11.24
C ASP A 33 -10.71 10.38 9.77
N GLU A 34 -9.47 10.47 9.29
CA GLU A 34 -9.12 10.08 7.92
C GLU A 34 -9.37 8.60 7.67
N TYR A 35 -8.97 7.73 8.60
CA TYR A 35 -9.21 6.30 8.47
C TYR A 35 -10.70 5.98 8.32
N LEU A 36 -11.54 6.50 9.23
CA LEU A 36 -12.98 6.24 9.21
C LEU A 36 -13.62 6.70 7.90
N LYS A 37 -13.29 7.91 7.42
CA LYS A 37 -13.79 8.44 6.14
C LYS A 37 -13.32 7.64 4.94
N ASN A 38 -12.03 7.27 4.91
CA ASN A 38 -11.47 6.48 3.82
C ASN A 38 -12.10 5.08 3.77
N ARG A 39 -12.34 4.47 4.94
CA ARG A 39 -13.00 3.16 5.07
C ARG A 39 -14.46 3.22 4.64
N GLU A 40 -15.21 4.22 5.07
CA GLU A 40 -16.60 4.46 4.65
C GLU A 40 -16.69 4.60 3.12
N LYS A 41 -15.86 5.49 2.54
CA LYS A 41 -15.79 5.66 1.09
C LYS A 41 -15.45 4.36 0.36
N TYR A 42 -14.49 3.58 0.86
CA TYR A 42 -14.13 2.28 0.27
C TYR A 42 -15.29 1.27 0.34
N ILE A 43 -16.04 1.23 1.43
CA ILE A 43 -17.19 0.31 1.59
C ILE A 43 -18.30 0.67 0.60
N GLU A 44 -18.57 1.96 0.43
CA GLU A 44 -19.63 2.46 -0.46
C GLU A 44 -19.27 2.33 -1.95
N GLN A 45 -18.02 2.65 -2.30
CA GLN A 45 -17.61 2.88 -3.69
C GLN A 45 -16.60 1.85 -4.20
N GLY A 46 -16.02 1.05 -3.31
CA GLY A 46 -14.90 0.17 -3.63
C GLY A 46 -13.60 0.95 -3.85
N ARG A 47 -12.74 0.42 -4.74
CA ARG A 47 -11.48 1.08 -5.09
C ARG A 47 -11.74 2.36 -5.89
N ALA A 48 -11.13 3.45 -5.46
CA ALA A 48 -11.25 4.74 -6.10
C ALA A 48 -10.56 4.76 -7.49
N ILE A 49 -11.28 5.25 -8.50
CA ILE A 49 -10.83 5.29 -9.90
C ILE A 49 -9.77 6.38 -10.10
N GLU A 50 -9.84 7.46 -9.31
CA GLU A 50 -8.88 8.55 -9.29
C GLU A 50 -7.44 8.08 -9.03
N GLY A 51 -7.27 6.96 -8.30
CA GLY A 51 -5.95 6.35 -8.08
C GLY A 51 -5.29 5.80 -9.34
N ASN A 52 -6.04 5.56 -10.43
CA ASN A 52 -5.49 5.00 -11.67
C ASN A 52 -4.45 5.92 -12.31
N ALA A 53 -4.69 7.24 -12.28
CA ALA A 53 -3.75 8.21 -12.84
C ALA A 53 -2.43 8.22 -12.03
N ALA A 54 -2.53 8.23 -10.69
CA ALA A 54 -1.36 8.17 -9.81
C ALA A 54 -0.57 6.86 -9.99
N GLN A 55 -1.26 5.72 -10.10
CA GLN A 55 -0.63 4.44 -10.37
C GLN A 55 0.10 4.42 -11.72
N GLN A 56 -0.52 4.97 -12.78
CA GLN A 56 0.09 5.03 -14.09
C GLN A 56 1.33 5.92 -14.07
N ALA A 57 1.24 7.11 -13.48
CA ALA A 57 2.37 8.03 -13.35
C ALA A 57 3.55 7.39 -12.60
N ALA A 58 3.30 6.74 -11.46
CA ALA A 58 4.35 6.07 -10.70
C ALA A 58 5.02 4.92 -11.49
N ARG A 59 4.25 4.20 -12.30
CA ARG A 59 4.80 3.13 -13.16
C ARG A 59 5.64 3.67 -14.31
N GLU A 60 5.23 4.78 -14.92
CA GLU A 60 5.98 5.45 -15.98
C GLU A 60 7.30 6.01 -15.44
N GLU A 61 7.25 6.67 -14.28
CA GLU A 61 8.45 7.17 -13.61
C GLU A 61 9.42 6.04 -13.29
N ALA A 62 8.94 4.96 -12.67
CA ALA A 62 9.76 3.81 -12.33
C ALA A 62 10.36 3.12 -13.56
N TYR A 63 9.64 3.09 -14.68
CA TYR A 63 10.16 2.58 -15.94
C TYR A 63 11.33 3.41 -16.46
N VAL A 64 11.21 4.74 -16.43
CA VAL A 64 12.30 5.65 -16.84
C VAL A 64 13.50 5.52 -15.89
N GLN A 65 13.27 5.50 -14.58
CA GLN A 65 14.32 5.31 -13.60
C GLN A 65 15.09 3.99 -13.81
N LYS A 66 14.36 2.89 -14.07
CA LYS A 66 14.98 1.58 -14.33
C LYS A 66 15.80 1.55 -15.62
N ILE A 67 15.34 2.23 -16.68
CA ILE A 67 16.15 2.40 -17.89
C ILE A 67 17.46 3.12 -17.56
N ASN A 68 17.39 4.23 -16.84
CA ASN A 68 18.57 5.04 -16.50
C ASN A 68 19.56 4.28 -15.59
N GLU A 69 19.07 3.44 -14.69
CA GLU A 69 19.87 2.49 -13.91
C GLU A 69 20.62 1.51 -14.82
N LEU A 70 19.90 0.80 -15.68
CA LEU A 70 20.48 -0.20 -16.60
C LEU A 70 21.48 0.43 -17.58
N GLN A 71 21.25 1.65 -18.04
CA GLN A 71 22.22 2.37 -18.89
C GLN A 71 23.50 2.74 -18.13
N ARG A 72 23.40 3.13 -16.85
CA ARG A 72 24.59 3.36 -16.00
C ARG A 72 25.38 2.08 -15.75
N GLU A 73 24.72 0.93 -15.79
CA GLU A 73 25.35 -0.40 -15.75
C GLU A 73 25.95 -0.83 -17.11
N GLY A 74 25.90 0.03 -18.13
CA GLY A 74 26.54 -0.18 -19.42
C GLY A 74 25.66 -0.81 -20.49
N LEU A 75 24.35 -1.00 -20.25
CA LEU A 75 23.45 -1.53 -21.27
C LEU A 75 23.11 -0.48 -22.32
N THR A 76 22.93 -0.94 -23.56
CA THR A 76 22.38 -0.09 -24.62
C THR A 76 20.92 0.27 -24.30
N LEU A 77 20.46 1.43 -24.76
CA LEU A 77 19.09 1.90 -24.55
C LEU A 77 18.03 0.85 -24.95
N SER A 78 18.26 0.15 -26.06
CA SER A 78 17.34 -0.91 -26.55
C SER A 78 17.24 -2.08 -25.56
N LYS A 79 18.37 -2.57 -25.04
CA LYS A 79 18.41 -3.65 -24.04
C LYS A 79 17.80 -3.18 -22.71
N ALA A 80 18.13 -1.97 -22.27
CA ALA A 80 17.62 -1.37 -21.05
C ALA A 80 16.08 -1.24 -21.08
N LYS A 81 15.50 -0.74 -22.18
CA LYS A 81 14.04 -0.66 -22.37
C LYS A 81 13.35 -2.02 -22.26
N LYS A 82 13.92 -3.05 -22.89
CA LYS A 82 13.38 -4.41 -22.85
C LYS A 82 13.34 -4.96 -21.42
N ILE A 83 14.48 -4.90 -20.71
CA ILE A 83 14.60 -5.41 -19.33
C ILE A 83 13.73 -4.60 -18.37
N ALA A 84 13.72 -3.27 -18.50
CA ALA A 84 12.87 -2.42 -17.67
C ALA A 84 11.38 -2.75 -17.85
N LYS A 85 10.94 -3.10 -19.07
CA LYS A 85 9.56 -3.51 -19.33
C LYS A 85 9.23 -4.85 -18.70
N GLU A 86 10.13 -5.82 -18.83
CA GLU A 86 10.01 -7.14 -18.20
C GLU A 86 9.96 -7.03 -16.67
N TRP A 87 10.83 -6.21 -16.08
CA TRP A 87 10.80 -5.89 -14.65
C TRP A 87 9.48 -5.22 -14.26
N LEU A 88 9.04 -4.18 -14.96
CA LEU A 88 7.80 -3.46 -14.64
C LEU A 88 6.56 -4.38 -14.67
N ASN A 89 6.58 -5.43 -15.50
CA ASN A 89 5.51 -6.43 -15.56
C ASN A 89 5.41 -7.31 -14.30
N THR A 90 6.46 -7.38 -13.47
CA THR A 90 6.45 -8.09 -12.18
C THR A 90 6.05 -7.18 -11.01
N GLN A 91 6.03 -5.86 -11.23
CA GLN A 91 5.76 -4.87 -10.20
C GLN A 91 4.29 -4.42 -10.18
N ALA A 92 3.82 -3.99 -9.02
CA ALA A 92 2.61 -3.18 -8.81
C ALA A 92 2.99 -1.81 -8.26
N ALA A 93 2.20 -0.78 -8.58
CA ALA A 93 2.23 0.47 -7.82
C ALA A 93 1.53 0.23 -6.47
N LEU A 94 2.21 0.52 -5.37
CA LEU A 94 1.77 0.15 -4.03
C LEU A 94 1.03 1.32 -3.38
N HIS A 95 -0.19 1.06 -2.93
CA HIS A 95 -0.85 1.93 -1.95
C HIS A 95 -0.38 1.53 -0.55
N ASN A 96 0.13 2.49 0.22
CA ASN A 96 0.66 2.27 1.56
C ASN A 96 -0.10 3.18 2.53
N PRO A 97 -1.16 2.70 3.22
CA PRO A 97 -1.67 1.33 3.20
C PRO A 97 -2.58 1.07 1.98
N ASP A 98 -3.00 -0.18 1.76
CA ASP A 98 -4.01 -0.52 0.75
C ASP A 98 -5.29 0.28 1.00
N GLN A 99 -6.03 0.64 -0.05
CA GLN A 99 -7.32 1.30 0.07
C GLN A 99 -8.32 0.48 0.90
N ILE A 100 -8.23 -0.86 0.87
CA ILE A 100 -9.00 -1.73 1.79
C ILE A 100 -8.75 -1.33 3.24
N ALA A 101 -7.50 -0.99 3.59
CA ALA A 101 -7.09 -0.56 4.92
C ALA A 101 -7.14 0.96 5.14
N GLY A 102 -7.93 1.68 4.35
CA GLY A 102 -8.12 3.13 4.49
C GLY A 102 -7.04 3.99 3.81
N GLY A 103 -6.25 3.39 2.90
CA GLY A 103 -5.24 4.13 2.15
C GLY A 103 -5.79 5.19 1.21
N LYS A 104 -5.04 6.28 1.05
CA LYS A 104 -5.38 7.38 0.14
C LYS A 104 -5.12 6.94 -1.31
N ALA A 105 -6.16 6.97 -2.14
CA ALA A 105 -6.10 6.45 -3.52
C ALA A 105 -5.07 7.15 -4.41
N GLU A 106 -4.78 8.42 -4.17
CA GLU A 106 -3.84 9.22 -4.96
C GLU A 106 -2.38 9.06 -4.48
N VAL A 107 -2.16 8.43 -3.33
CA VAL A 107 -0.82 8.25 -2.75
C VAL A 107 -0.26 6.90 -3.15
N ILE A 108 0.85 6.94 -3.88
CA ILE A 108 1.64 5.75 -4.25
C ILE A 108 2.94 5.79 -3.45
N GLY A 109 3.18 4.77 -2.63
CA GLY A 109 4.38 4.68 -1.80
C GLY A 109 5.60 4.08 -2.52
N GLY A 110 5.43 3.63 -3.76
CA GLY A 110 6.49 3.06 -4.60
C GLY A 110 6.01 1.87 -5.41
N LEU A 111 6.96 1.08 -5.92
CA LEU A 111 6.69 -0.18 -6.59
C LEU A 111 7.13 -1.37 -5.72
N GLY A 112 6.54 -2.54 -5.97
CA GLY A 112 6.98 -3.80 -5.39
C GLY A 112 6.40 -5.00 -6.10
N ASP A 113 6.85 -6.20 -5.73
CA ASP A 113 6.37 -7.45 -6.33
C ASP A 113 4.83 -7.53 -6.23
N LYS A 114 4.18 -7.63 -7.40
CA LYS A 114 2.72 -7.60 -7.51
C LYS A 114 2.03 -8.82 -6.86
N ARG A 115 2.71 -9.96 -6.78
CA ARG A 115 2.17 -11.20 -6.18
C ARG A 115 2.15 -11.06 -4.66
N ILE A 116 3.21 -10.46 -4.09
CA ILE A 116 3.28 -10.11 -2.67
C ILE A 116 2.19 -9.09 -2.34
N ASN A 117 2.09 -8.00 -3.11
CA ASN A 117 1.07 -6.97 -2.90
C ASN A 117 -0.35 -7.56 -2.95
N SER A 118 -0.63 -8.41 -3.96
CA SER A 118 -1.93 -9.11 -4.07
C SER A 118 -2.20 -10.04 -2.87
N SER A 119 -1.17 -10.72 -2.37
CA SER A 119 -1.28 -11.58 -1.19
C SER A 119 -1.51 -10.81 0.10
N ILE A 120 -0.97 -9.61 0.26
CA ILE A 120 -1.25 -8.73 1.40
C ILE A 120 -2.68 -8.17 1.27
N GLY A 121 -3.02 -7.65 0.09
CA GLY A 121 -4.35 -7.10 -0.21
C GLY A 121 -5.51 -8.09 0.00
N SER A 122 -5.33 -9.35 -0.39
CA SER A 122 -6.33 -10.40 -0.14
C SER A 122 -6.49 -10.74 1.34
N GLN A 123 -5.41 -10.62 2.13
CA GLN A 123 -5.44 -10.89 3.57
C GLN A 123 -6.15 -9.79 4.35
N TRP A 124 -6.11 -8.55 3.89
CA TRP A 124 -6.85 -7.44 4.48
C TRP A 124 -8.36 -7.73 4.59
N ARG A 125 -8.95 -8.39 3.60
CA ARG A 125 -10.39 -8.72 3.58
C ARG A 125 -10.87 -9.53 4.79
N TYR A 126 -9.97 -10.24 5.46
CA TYR A 126 -10.28 -11.07 6.63
C TYR A 126 -9.74 -10.50 7.95
N ARG A 127 -9.09 -9.33 7.88
CA ARG A 127 -8.37 -8.71 9.01
C ARG A 127 -8.89 -7.31 9.31
N ILE A 128 -9.45 -6.63 8.30
CA ILE A 128 -9.83 -5.24 8.40
C ILE A 128 -10.98 -5.03 9.40
N ASP A 129 -11.88 -6.00 9.56
CA ASP A 129 -13.02 -5.88 10.46
C ASP A 129 -12.57 -5.67 11.92
N ILE A 130 -11.55 -6.39 12.38
CA ILE A 130 -10.99 -6.24 13.73
C ILE A 130 -10.38 -4.84 13.93
N VAL A 131 -9.80 -4.28 12.87
CA VAL A 131 -9.23 -2.93 12.88
C VAL A 131 -10.35 -1.89 12.92
N ASP A 132 -11.35 -2.05 12.06
CA ASP A 132 -12.54 -1.19 11.98
C ASP A 132 -13.26 -1.14 13.32
N GLU A 133 -13.49 -2.29 13.97
CA GLU A 133 -14.13 -2.39 15.28
C GLU A 133 -13.35 -1.62 16.35
N GLN A 134 -12.05 -1.89 16.49
CA GLN A 134 -11.24 -1.23 17.53
C GLN A 134 -11.13 0.29 17.32
N ILE A 135 -11.00 0.76 16.08
CA ILE A 135 -10.93 2.19 15.79
C ILE A 135 -12.29 2.85 16.03
N LYS A 136 -13.40 2.21 15.67
CA LYS A 136 -14.75 2.70 15.97
C LYS A 136 -15.01 2.79 17.47
N GLU A 137 -14.61 1.79 18.25
CA GLU A 137 -14.73 1.84 19.71
C GLU A 137 -13.90 2.98 20.31
N LEU A 138 -12.65 3.15 19.87
CA LEU A 138 -11.79 4.25 20.29
C LEU A 138 -12.45 5.61 19.99
N ALA A 139 -12.99 5.77 18.79
CA ALA A 139 -13.61 7.00 18.30
C ALA A 139 -14.82 7.46 19.13
N LYS A 140 -15.58 6.55 19.75
CA LYS A 140 -16.78 6.91 20.55
C LYS A 140 -16.47 7.82 21.73
N SER A 141 -15.25 7.75 22.26
CA SER A 141 -14.79 8.56 23.40
C SER A 141 -14.10 9.87 23.00
N MET A 142 -13.99 10.16 21.70
CA MET A 142 -13.21 11.27 21.18
C MET A 142 -14.08 12.47 20.79
N THR A 143 -13.58 13.67 21.01
CA THR A 143 -14.12 14.90 20.41
C THR A 143 -13.77 14.97 18.92
N PRO A 144 -14.48 15.78 18.11
CA PRO A 144 -14.12 16.00 16.71
C PRO A 144 -12.68 16.49 16.50
N GLU A 145 -12.12 17.22 17.45
CA GLU A 145 -10.73 17.66 17.41
C GLU A 145 -9.76 16.51 17.70
N GLN A 146 -10.08 15.63 18.67
CA GLN A 146 -9.27 14.45 18.95
C GLN A 146 -9.25 13.47 17.77
N LEU A 147 -10.38 13.27 17.08
CA LEU A 147 -10.44 12.40 15.89
C LEU A 147 -9.48 12.85 14.79
N LYS A 148 -9.35 14.17 14.59
CA LYS A 148 -8.50 14.78 13.55
C LYS A 148 -7.01 14.84 13.92
N ASN A 149 -6.67 14.69 15.19
CA ASN A 149 -5.28 14.85 15.67
C ASN A 149 -4.70 13.57 16.29
N THR A 150 -5.51 12.53 16.47
CA THR A 150 -5.05 11.23 16.96
C THR A 150 -4.71 10.34 15.77
N TYR A 151 -3.45 9.94 15.67
CA TYR A 151 -2.96 9.00 14.66
C TYR A 151 -3.21 7.56 15.09
N LEU A 152 -3.33 6.67 14.10
CA LEU A 152 -3.42 5.23 14.37
C LEU A 152 -2.12 4.69 14.98
N ASN A 153 -2.26 3.60 15.73
CA ASN A 153 -1.15 2.84 16.29
C ASN A 153 -1.38 1.34 16.08
N VAL A 154 -1.16 0.93 14.84
CA VAL A 154 -1.29 -0.44 14.35
C VAL A 154 0.10 -1.04 14.18
N LYS A 155 0.22 -2.31 14.54
CA LYS A 155 1.41 -3.13 14.37
C LYS A 155 1.07 -4.32 13.48
N LEU A 156 1.81 -4.51 12.40
CA LEU A 156 1.63 -5.61 11.46
C LEU A 156 2.77 -6.62 11.63
N THR A 157 2.42 -7.88 11.86
CA THR A 157 3.38 -8.98 12.07
C THR A 157 3.23 -10.06 11.00
N HIS A 158 4.24 -10.92 10.79
CA HIS A 158 4.18 -12.04 9.85
C HIS A 158 5.10 -13.20 10.21
#